data_AF-A0A4R4S9P9-F1
#
_entry.id   AF-A0A4R4S9P9-F1
#
_cell.length_a   1.000
_cell.length_b   1.000
_cell.length_c   1.000
_cell.angle_alpha   90.00
_cell.angle_beta   90.00
_cell.angle_gamma   90.00
#
_symmetry.space_group_name_H-M   'P 1'
#
loop_
_entity.id
_entity.type
_entity.pdbx_description
1 polymer ?
#
loop_
_entity_poly.entity_id
_entity_poly.type
_entity_poly.pdbx_seq_one_letter_code
_entity_poly.pdbx_strand_id
1 'polypeptide(L)'
;MSTAGPNPTIGLTTISRTVASLAVGVVHTLERAVAGDARVRTARGNAWEAVCADRARADQRAELDRLVAELAAARAATRGRQPVG
;
A
#
# COMPACT_ATOMS: atom_id res chain seq x y z
N MET A 1 3.42 -11.82 66.26
CA MET A 1 3.18 -10.68 65.35
C MET A 1 4.08 -10.87 64.13
N SER A 2 3.54 -11.41 63.04
CA SER A 2 4.31 -11.61 61.79
C SER A 2 4.27 -10.34 60.97
N THR A 3 5.43 -9.76 60.71
CA THR A 3 5.60 -8.60 59.84
C THR A 3 5.37 -9.03 58.40
N ALA A 4 4.28 -8.53 57.81
CA ALA A 4 4.01 -8.67 56.38
C ALA A 4 5.13 -7.96 55.60
N GLY A 5 5.96 -8.74 54.91
CA GLY A 5 6.99 -8.22 54.00
C GLY A 5 6.37 -7.52 52.80
N PRO A 6 7.07 -6.54 52.20
CA PRO A 6 6.55 -5.69 51.15
C PRO A 6 6.15 -6.49 49.90
N ASN A 7 4.94 -6.21 49.41
CA ASN A 7 4.30 -6.84 48.26
C ASN A 7 5.14 -6.63 46.97
N PRO A 8 5.61 -7.69 46.28
CA PRO A 8 6.48 -7.58 45.09
C PRO A 8 5.72 -7.30 43.78
N THR A 9 4.46 -6.85 43.86
CA THR A 9 3.62 -6.54 42.69
C THR A 9 4.09 -5.31 41.91
N ILE A 10 5.08 -4.57 42.45
CA ILE A 10 5.70 -3.38 41.84
C ILE A 10 6.60 -3.75 40.62
N GLY A 11 6.94 -5.02 40.43
CA GLY A 11 7.99 -5.41 39.47
C GLY A 11 7.58 -5.58 38.00
N LEU A 12 6.33 -5.90 37.67
CA LEU A 12 5.97 -6.27 36.28
C LEU A 12 5.05 -5.27 35.59
N THR A 13 3.98 -4.81 36.26
CA THR A 13 3.01 -3.89 35.64
C THR A 13 3.59 -2.49 35.42
N THR A 14 4.45 -2.02 36.32
CA THR A 14 5.18 -0.76 36.18
C THR A 14 6.18 -0.85 35.04
N ILE A 15 7.00 -1.91 34.98
CA ILE A 15 7.97 -2.14 33.89
C ILE A 15 7.25 -2.25 32.55
N SER A 16 6.16 -3.02 32.47
CA SER A 16 5.34 -3.14 31.26
C SER A 16 4.75 -1.80 30.82
N ARG A 17 4.32 -0.94 31.74
CA ARG A 17 3.84 0.40 31.40
C ARG A 17 4.95 1.30 30.86
N THR A 18 6.15 1.22 31.42
CA THR A 18 7.30 1.99 30.94
C THR A 18 7.71 1.54 29.55
N VAL A 19 7.77 0.22 29.30
CA VAL A 19 8.07 -0.34 27.98
C VAL A 19 6.98 0.03 26.98
N ALA A 20 5.71 -0.05 27.35
CA ALA A 20 4.60 0.36 26.50
C ALA A 20 4.68 1.86 26.16
N SER A 21 4.99 2.72 27.13
CA SER A 21 5.15 4.17 26.92
C SER A 21 6.30 4.48 25.96
N LEU A 22 7.44 3.81 26.11
CA LEU A 22 8.57 3.93 25.20
C LEU A 22 8.22 3.45 23.78
N ALA A 23 7.55 2.31 23.66
CA ALA A 23 7.08 1.78 22.38
C ALA A 23 6.12 2.76 21.68
N VAL A 24 5.20 3.37 22.43
CA VAL A 24 4.30 4.42 21.91
C VAL A 24 5.09 5.60 21.36
N GLY A 25 6.15 6.06 22.05
CA GLY A 25 7.01 7.14 21.55
C GLY A 25 7.73 6.79 20.25
N VAL A 26 8.21 5.54 20.11
CA VAL A 26 8.86 5.06 18.88
C VAL A 26 7.87 4.97 17.72
N VAL A 27 6.69 4.38 17.94
CA VAL A 27 5.63 4.30 16.93
C VAL A 27 5.21 5.69 16.49
N HIS A 28 5.00 6.61 17.42
CA HIS A 28 4.61 7.97 17.13
C HIS A 28 5.66 8.72 16.29
N THR A 29 6.94 8.52 16.59
CA THR A 29 8.05 9.12 15.84
C THR A 29 8.13 8.56 14.42
N LEU A 30 7.92 7.24 14.25
CA LEU A 30 7.89 6.60 12.94
C LEU A 30 6.69 7.06 12.10
N GLU A 31 5.49 7.12 12.69
CA GLU A 31 4.30 7.65 12.03
C GLU A 31 4.54 9.09 11.56
N ARG A 32 5.11 9.94 12.41
CA ARG A 32 5.44 11.34 12.07
C ARG A 32 6.50 11.43 10.97
N ALA A 33 7.50 10.55 10.96
CA ALA A 33 8.52 10.53 9.91
C ALA A 33 7.97 10.03 8.57
N VAL A 34 7.06 9.05 8.59
CA VAL A 34 6.52 8.40 7.37
C VAL A 34 5.34 9.16 6.78
N ALA A 35 4.49 9.75 7.61
CA ALA A 35 3.28 10.46 7.22
C ALA A 35 3.37 11.98 7.43
N GLY A 36 4.53 12.51 7.84
CA GLY A 36 4.68 13.92 8.16
C GLY A 36 3.79 14.39 9.32
N ASP A 37 3.93 15.65 9.69
CA ASP A 37 3.20 16.26 10.82
C ASP A 37 1.67 16.27 10.64
N ALA A 38 1.21 16.35 9.39
CA ALA A 38 -0.20 16.41 9.05
C ALA A 38 -0.85 15.02 8.82
N ARG A 39 -0.12 13.91 9.07
CA ARG A 39 -0.49 12.54 8.65
C ARG A 39 -0.75 12.40 7.14
N VAL A 40 -0.17 13.30 6.34
CA VAL A 40 -0.24 13.29 4.88
C VAL A 40 0.94 12.49 4.35
N ARG A 41 0.67 11.40 3.61
CA ARG A 41 1.72 10.58 2.97
C ARG A 41 2.79 11.47 2.34
N THR A 42 4.06 11.12 2.59
CA THR A 42 5.20 11.85 2.04
C THR A 42 5.07 12.01 0.52
N ALA A 43 5.64 13.09 -0.02
CA ALA A 43 5.65 13.34 -1.47
C ALA A 43 6.13 12.11 -2.27
N ARG A 44 7.08 11.33 -1.71
CA ARG A 44 7.55 10.06 -2.26
C ARG A 44 6.45 8.99 -2.32
N GLY A 45 5.64 8.85 -1.27
CA GLY A 45 4.51 7.92 -1.23
C GLY A 45 3.42 8.28 -2.26
N ASN A 46 3.13 9.58 -2.40
CA ASN A 46 2.15 10.07 -3.38
C ASN A 46 2.65 9.84 -4.82
N ALA A 47 3.94 10.10 -5.07
CA ALA A 47 4.56 9.85 -6.37
C ALA A 47 4.53 8.36 -6.74
N TRP A 48 4.79 7.47 -5.77
CA TRP A 48 4.73 6.03 -6.02
C TRP A 48 3.31 5.55 -6.36
N GLU A 49 2.30 6.06 -5.68
CA GLU A 49 0.90 5.73 -5.98
C GLU A 49 0.51 6.20 -7.39
N ALA A 50 0.91 7.41 -7.78
CA ALA A 50 0.66 7.93 -9.13
C ALA A 50 1.30 7.03 -10.21
N VAL A 51 2.55 6.59 -10.00
CA VAL A 51 3.23 5.65 -10.90
C VAL A 51 2.50 4.31 -10.99
N CYS A 52 2.01 3.77 -9.87
CA CYS A 52 1.22 2.54 -9.89
C CYS A 52 -0.09 2.72 -10.69
N ALA A 53 -0.78 3.85 -10.52
CA ALA A 53 -1.98 4.16 -11.27
C ALA A 53 -1.70 4.29 -12.78
N ASP A 54 -0.58 4.91 -13.16
CA ASP A 54 -0.20 5.04 -14.58
C ASP A 54 0.17 3.71 -15.21
N ARG A 55 0.86 2.84 -14.46
CA ARG A 55 1.14 1.47 -14.92
C ARG A 55 -0.16 0.69 -15.15
N ALA A 56 -1.10 0.74 -14.22
CA ALA A 56 -2.39 0.08 -14.38
C ALA A 56 -3.17 0.60 -15.61
N ARG A 57 -3.13 1.91 -15.89
CA ARG A 57 -3.71 2.49 -17.10
C ARG A 57 -3.00 2.03 -18.36
N ALA A 58 -1.67 1.91 -18.33
CA ALA A 58 -0.89 1.41 -19.46
C ALA A 58 -1.24 -0.05 -19.79
N ASP A 59 -1.36 -0.89 -18.76
CA ASP A 59 -1.74 -2.30 -18.92
C ASP A 59 -3.15 -2.43 -19.53
N GLN A 60 -4.11 -1.62 -19.05
CA GLN A 60 -5.46 -1.58 -19.62
C GLN A 60 -5.47 -1.13 -21.09
N ARG A 61 -4.66 -0.13 -21.45
CA ARG A 61 -4.53 0.33 -22.84
C ARG A 61 -3.91 -0.76 -23.72
N ALA A 62 -2.88 -1.44 -23.25
CA ALA A 62 -2.24 -2.52 -23.99
C ALA A 62 -3.23 -3.66 -24.29
N GLU A 63 -4.09 -4.01 -23.34
CA GLU A 63 -5.13 -5.02 -23.56
C GLU A 63 -6.18 -4.55 -24.59
N LEU A 64 -6.60 -3.28 -24.52
CA LEU A 64 -7.53 -2.72 -25.49
C LEU A 64 -6.92 -2.71 -26.90
N ASP A 65 -5.67 -2.27 -27.02
CA ASP A 65 -4.93 -2.24 -28.30
C ASP A 65 -4.83 -3.65 -28.89
N ARG A 66 -4.60 -4.67 -28.06
CA ARG A 66 -4.62 -6.07 -28.49
C ARG A 66 -5.99 -6.48 -29.04
N LEU A 67 -7.08 -6.22 -28.32
CA LEU A 67 -8.43 -6.58 -28.77
C LEU A 67 -8.81 -5.84 -30.06
N VAL A 68 -8.40 -4.58 -30.21
CA VAL A 68 -8.61 -3.81 -31.43
C VAL A 68 -7.82 -4.40 -32.60
N ALA A 69 -6.57 -4.81 -32.39
CA ALA A 69 -5.75 -5.45 -33.41
C ALA A 69 -6.37 -6.79 -33.86
N GLU A 70 -6.84 -7.61 -32.93
CA GLU A 70 -7.53 -8.87 -33.22
C GLU A 70 -8.81 -8.63 -34.04
N LEU A 71 -9.61 -7.63 -33.66
CA LEU A 71 -10.83 -7.24 -34.40
C LEU A 71 -10.52 -6.70 -35.80
N ALA A 72 -9.47 -5.89 -35.94
CA ALA A 72 -9.03 -5.35 -37.23
C ALA A 72 -8.54 -6.48 -38.15
N ALA A 73 -7.77 -7.42 -37.63
CA ALA A 73 -7.31 -8.60 -38.37
C ALA A 73 -8.49 -9.48 -38.84
N ALA A 74 -9.47 -9.72 -37.97
CA ALA A 74 -10.68 -10.45 -38.33
C ALA A 74 -11.47 -9.76 -39.47
N ARG A 75 -11.61 -8.43 -39.41
CA ARG A 75 -12.25 -7.63 -40.47
C ARG A 75 -11.47 -7.63 -41.79
N ALA A 76 -10.14 -7.66 -41.73
CA ALA A 76 -9.32 -7.75 -42.93
C ALA A 76 -9.47 -9.14 -43.60
N ALA A 77 -9.49 -10.21 -42.80
CA ALA A 77 -9.67 -11.57 -43.28
C ALA A 77 -11.04 -11.79 -43.96
N THR A 78 -12.12 -11.19 -43.44
CA THR A 78 -13.44 -11.28 -44.09
C THR A 78 -13.49 -10.51 -45.41
N ARG A 79 -12.88 -9.32 -45.48
CA ARG A 79 -12.78 -8.54 -46.73
C ARG A 79 -11.96 -9.24 -47.81
N GLY A 80 -10.84 -9.87 -47.46
CA GLY A 80 -10.01 -10.60 -48.42
C GLY A 80 -10.69 -11.86 -49.00
N ARG A 81 -11.75 -12.36 -48.35
CA ARG A 81 -12.51 -13.54 -48.81
C ARG A 81 -13.71 -13.18 -49.70
N GLN A 82 -14.11 -11.91 -49.84
CA GLN A 82 -15.11 -11.56 -50.84
C GLN A 82 -14.47 -11.67 -52.24
N PRO A 83 -14.92 -12.61 -53.10
CA PRO A 83 -14.49 -12.64 -54.48
C PRO A 83 -15.11 -11.43 -55.18
N VAL A 84 -14.29 -10.64 -55.85
CA VAL A 84 -14.76 -9.72 -56.89
C VAL A 84 -15.39 -10.57 -57.99
N GLY A 85 -16.71 -10.58 -58.04
CA GLY A 85 -17.51 -11.12 -59.14
C GLY A 85 -17.63 -10.11 -60.28
#